data_AF-A0AAW0YXY6-F1
#
_entry.id   AF-A0AAW0YXY6-F1
#
_cell.length_a   1.000
_cell.length_b   1.000
_cell.length_c   1.000
_cell.angle_alpha   90.00
_cell.angle_beta   90.00
_cell.angle_gamma   90.00
#
_symmetry.space_group_name_H-M   'P 1'
#
loop_
_entity.id
_entity.type
_entity.pdbx_description
1 polymer ?
#
loop_
_entity_poly.entity_id
_entity_poly.type
_entity_poly.pdbx_seq_one_letter_code
_entity_poly.pdbx_strand_id
1 'polypeptide(L)'
;MVSIKPPLNEAYGADGKSMQAANISVQPTAMRDVTKMERIGAHSHIHGLGLDANLEPRLSSQGMIGQGKARKAAGVILKMVQEGRIAGRAILMAGPPSTGKTALAMAMAQTLGSDVPFVMLTASEVFSLEMSKTESLTQAFRRSIGVRIKEETELIEGEVVEIQVDRSVTGATKTGRLTLKTTDMETVYDLGSKMIDQLQKEKVLAGDVVSIDKASGRISKLGRSFGRAKDYDAMGADTRFVACPDGELQTRKEVVHTVSLHEIDVINSRTQGFLALFAGDTGEIKPELRDQINSKVAEWREEGKAEIVPGVLFIDEVHMLDIECFSFLNRAMENELAPLVVMASNRGITRIRGTKYKSPHGIPVDLLDRMLIISTKKYDEDETREIVKIRADEEDVRLTPPALDLLATMGTQTSLRYALNLIAPSHLIAQRRKTSQVDVEDVRLAYKYFSDVERSAQYAKETSGMMFGESEEIGVDGMEIDSKA
;
A
#
# COMPACT_ATOMS: atom_id res chain seq x y z
N MET A 1 -8.35 -18.70 54.20
CA MET A 1 -9.10 -17.42 54.17
C MET A 1 -8.14 -16.29 54.46
N VAL A 2 -7.70 -15.57 53.43
CA VAL A 2 -7.00 -14.30 53.57
C VAL A 2 -7.73 -13.34 52.64
N SER A 3 -8.58 -12.50 53.23
CA SER A 3 -9.40 -11.51 52.57
C SER A 3 -8.64 -10.18 52.61
N ILE A 4 -8.29 -9.65 51.44
CA ILE A 4 -7.67 -8.32 51.34
C ILE A 4 -8.78 -7.33 50.99
N LYS A 5 -9.22 -6.55 51.99
CA LYS A 5 -10.06 -5.35 51.78
C LYS A 5 -9.14 -4.14 51.55
N PRO A 6 -9.49 -3.22 50.63
CA PRO A 6 -8.79 -1.94 50.50
C PRO A 6 -9.25 -0.95 51.59
N PRO A 7 -8.42 0.03 51.98
CA PRO A 7 -8.79 1.03 52.97
C PRO A 7 -9.70 2.11 52.36
N LEU A 8 -10.66 2.57 53.18
CA LEU A 8 -11.47 3.76 52.97
C LEU A 8 -10.65 5.02 53.25
N ASN A 9 -10.73 6.03 52.39
CA ASN A 9 -10.33 7.40 52.71
C ASN A 9 -11.41 8.37 52.23
N GLU A 10 -11.96 9.14 53.18
CA GLU A 10 -12.87 10.26 52.94
C GLU A 10 -12.08 11.57 52.74
N ALA A 11 -12.51 12.30 51.71
CA ALA A 11 -12.49 13.74 51.43
C ALA A 11 -11.48 14.69 52.11
N TYR A 12 -10.75 15.47 51.29
CA TYR A 12 -10.76 16.95 51.30
C TYR A 12 -10.33 17.48 49.93
N GLY A 13 -11.09 18.45 49.39
CA GLY A 13 -10.85 19.08 48.09
C GLY A 13 -9.80 20.19 48.13
N ALA A 14 -9.06 20.32 47.04
CA ALA A 14 -8.40 21.55 46.62
C ALA A 14 -8.17 21.50 45.10
N ASP A 15 -8.60 22.55 44.42
CA ASP A 15 -8.50 22.76 42.99
C ASP A 15 -7.05 22.69 42.49
N GLY A 16 -6.81 21.77 41.55
CA GLY A 16 -5.56 21.64 40.82
C GLY A 16 -5.77 20.70 39.65
N LYS A 17 -6.19 21.23 38.50
CA LYS A 17 -6.29 20.48 37.24
C LYS A 17 -4.89 20.05 36.79
N SER A 18 -4.39 18.95 37.36
CA SER A 18 -3.34 18.14 36.75
C SER A 18 -3.98 17.38 35.61
N MET A 19 -3.59 17.71 34.38
CA MET A 19 -3.98 16.95 33.19
C MET A 19 -3.44 15.53 33.35
N GLN A 20 -4.34 14.56 33.44
CA GLN A 20 -4.01 13.14 33.42
C GLN A 20 -3.25 12.82 32.12
N ALA A 21 -2.10 12.18 32.25
CA ALA A 21 -1.38 11.59 31.14
C ALA A 21 -2.32 10.62 30.41
N ALA A 22 -2.69 10.96 29.18
CA ALA A 22 -3.49 10.09 28.34
C ALA A 22 -2.69 8.81 28.04
N ASN A 23 -3.17 7.68 28.58
CA ASN A 23 -2.75 6.35 28.16
C ASN A 23 -3.11 6.21 26.68
N ILE A 24 -2.09 6.19 25.81
CA ILE A 24 -2.26 5.91 24.39
C ILE A 24 -2.57 4.43 24.26
N SER A 25 -3.78 4.11 23.82
CA SER A 25 -4.16 2.73 23.51
C SER A 25 -3.68 2.38 22.10
N VAL A 26 -2.53 1.74 22.00
CA VAL A 26 -2.17 0.97 20.79
C VAL A 26 -2.78 -0.42 20.99
N GLN A 27 -4.01 -0.64 20.53
CA GLN A 27 -4.51 -2.01 20.35
C GLN A 27 -4.22 -2.41 18.90
N PRO A 28 -3.23 -3.30 18.64
CA PRO A 28 -2.95 -3.76 17.31
C PRO A 28 -3.99 -4.82 16.93
N THR A 29 -5.14 -4.40 16.39
CA THR A 29 -5.92 -5.32 15.58
C THR A 29 -5.18 -5.51 14.26
N ALA A 30 -4.42 -6.60 14.18
CA ALA A 30 -3.72 -7.03 12.98
C ALA A 30 -4.63 -6.88 11.76
N MET A 31 -4.18 -6.03 10.83
CA MET A 31 -4.76 -5.91 9.51
C MET A 31 -4.58 -7.25 8.79
N ARG A 32 -5.63 -8.07 8.79
CA ARG A 32 -5.85 -8.91 7.62
C ARG A 32 -6.50 -7.99 6.61
N ASP A 33 -5.71 -7.50 5.67
CA ASP A 33 -6.24 -6.98 4.42
C ASP A 33 -7.30 -7.99 3.96
N VAL A 34 -8.56 -7.56 3.97
CA VAL A 34 -9.63 -8.25 3.25
C VAL A 34 -9.08 -8.37 1.85
N THR A 35 -8.66 -9.58 1.46
CA THR A 35 -7.98 -9.89 0.21
C THR A 35 -8.57 -9.02 -0.87
N LYS A 36 -7.90 -7.89 -1.17
CA LYS A 36 -8.31 -7.01 -2.25
C LYS A 36 -8.24 -7.95 -3.44
N MET A 37 -9.37 -8.20 -4.09
CA MET A 37 -9.36 -8.82 -5.40
C MET A 37 -8.46 -7.92 -6.24
N GLU A 38 -7.21 -8.32 -6.44
CA GLU A 38 -6.25 -7.58 -7.26
C GLU A 38 -6.82 -7.63 -8.67
N ARG A 39 -7.55 -6.58 -9.05
CA ARG A 39 -7.93 -6.38 -10.44
C ARG A 39 -6.62 -6.19 -11.20
N ILE A 40 -6.49 -6.86 -12.34
CA ILE A 40 -5.34 -6.71 -13.23
C ILE A 40 -5.20 -5.22 -13.57
N GLY A 41 -4.21 -4.58 -12.95
CA GLY A 41 -3.90 -3.17 -13.12
C GLY A 41 -2.87 -2.96 -14.22
N ALA A 42 -2.61 -1.72 -14.60
CA ALA A 42 -1.58 -1.38 -15.58
C ALA A 42 -0.16 -1.82 -15.16
N HIS A 43 0.05 -2.16 -13.89
CA HIS A 43 1.35 -2.47 -13.30
C HIS A 43 1.35 -3.75 -12.44
N SER A 44 0.29 -4.58 -12.48
CA SER A 44 0.21 -5.82 -11.68
C SER A 44 1.32 -6.83 -12.02
N HIS A 45 1.68 -6.91 -13.29
CA HIS A 45 2.78 -7.72 -13.81
C HIS A 45 4.18 -7.40 -13.23
N ILE A 46 4.35 -6.29 -12.50
CA ILE A 46 5.65 -5.84 -12.00
C ILE A 46 5.86 -6.40 -10.59
N HIS A 47 6.88 -7.23 -10.43
CA HIS A 47 7.22 -7.89 -9.16
C HIS A 47 8.57 -7.46 -8.58
N GLY A 48 9.28 -6.55 -9.25
CA GLY A 48 10.56 -6.03 -8.76
C GLY A 48 11.39 -5.39 -9.87
N LEU A 49 12.56 -4.84 -9.51
CA LEU A 49 13.46 -4.16 -10.45
C LEU A 49 14.16 -5.10 -11.43
N GLY A 50 14.14 -6.42 -11.22
CA GLY A 50 14.75 -7.42 -12.10
C GLY A 50 16.29 -7.29 -12.21
N LEU A 51 16.94 -6.90 -11.12
CA LEU A 51 18.39 -6.76 -11.03
C LEU A 51 19.02 -8.06 -10.49
N ASP A 52 20.28 -8.30 -10.83
CA ASP A 52 21.07 -9.34 -10.16
C ASP A 52 21.69 -8.84 -8.84
N ALA A 53 22.44 -9.70 -8.14
CA ALA A 53 23.09 -9.37 -6.88
C ALA A 53 24.08 -8.19 -6.99
N ASN A 54 24.66 -8.00 -8.19
CA ASN A 54 25.62 -6.95 -8.53
C ASN A 54 24.94 -5.65 -8.99
N LEU A 55 23.61 -5.56 -8.93
CA LEU A 55 22.79 -4.45 -9.44
C LEU A 55 22.81 -4.30 -10.97
N GLU A 56 23.21 -5.33 -11.72
CA GLU A 56 23.09 -5.30 -13.17
C GLU A 56 21.67 -5.67 -13.61
N PRO A 57 21.05 -4.88 -14.51
CA PRO A 57 19.69 -5.14 -14.98
C PRO A 57 19.68 -6.29 -15.98
N ARG A 58 18.80 -7.26 -15.75
CA ARG A 58 18.49 -8.29 -16.75
C ARG A 58 17.54 -7.73 -17.80
N LEU A 59 17.68 -8.15 -19.06
CA LEU A 59 16.88 -7.69 -20.20
C LEU A 59 15.36 -7.81 -19.94
N SER A 60 14.93 -8.96 -19.45
CA SER A 60 13.55 -9.21 -18.99
C SER A 60 13.60 -10.01 -17.69
N SER A 61 13.08 -9.45 -16.60
CA SER A 61 13.03 -10.11 -15.29
C SER A 61 12.05 -9.40 -14.36
N GLN A 62 11.31 -10.16 -13.56
CA GLN A 62 10.34 -9.64 -12.57
C GLN A 62 9.30 -8.66 -13.16
N GLY A 63 8.91 -8.88 -14.42
CA GLY A 63 7.95 -8.02 -15.13
C GLY A 63 8.52 -6.73 -15.71
N MET A 64 9.78 -6.38 -15.41
CA MET A 64 10.47 -5.23 -15.99
C MET A 64 11.24 -5.63 -17.24
N ILE A 65 11.03 -4.87 -18.31
CA ILE A 65 11.74 -5.01 -19.60
C ILE A 65 12.49 -3.70 -19.90
N GLY A 66 13.71 -3.82 -20.42
CA GLY A 66 14.47 -2.66 -20.87
C GLY A 66 14.82 -1.68 -19.75
N GLN A 67 14.94 -0.39 -20.08
CA GLN A 67 15.29 0.70 -19.15
C GLN A 67 16.49 0.41 -18.24
N GLY A 68 17.50 -0.30 -18.74
CA GLY A 68 18.59 -0.84 -17.91
C GLY A 68 19.28 0.21 -17.04
N LYS A 69 19.59 1.39 -17.61
CA LYS A 69 20.23 2.49 -16.86
C LYS A 69 19.36 3.00 -15.71
N ALA A 70 18.06 3.18 -15.95
CA ALA A 70 17.13 3.68 -14.94
C ALA A 70 16.89 2.65 -13.84
N ARG A 71 16.76 1.36 -14.19
CA ARG A 71 16.63 0.25 -13.24
C ARG A 71 17.87 0.09 -12.36
N LYS A 72 19.07 0.18 -12.96
CA LYS A 72 20.33 0.16 -12.22
C LYS A 72 20.42 1.32 -11.24
N ALA A 73 20.11 2.54 -11.68
CA ALA A 73 20.09 3.73 -10.82
C ALA A 73 19.09 3.57 -9.66
N ALA A 74 17.88 3.08 -9.94
CA ALA A 74 16.87 2.78 -8.92
C ALA A 74 17.36 1.72 -7.92
N GLY A 75 18.05 0.68 -8.38
CA GLY A 75 18.64 -0.36 -7.52
C GLY A 75 19.74 0.16 -6.59
N VAL A 76 20.61 1.03 -7.09
CA VAL A 76 21.63 1.70 -6.26
C VAL A 76 20.96 2.52 -5.16
N ILE A 77 19.94 3.30 -5.51
CA ILE A 77 19.15 4.09 -4.55
C ILE A 77 18.50 3.19 -3.50
N LEU A 78 17.88 2.10 -3.93
CA LEU A 78 17.17 1.19 -3.05
C LEU A 78 18.12 0.53 -2.04
N LYS A 79 19.32 0.12 -2.46
CA LYS A 79 20.35 -0.35 -1.52
C LYS A 79 20.78 0.73 -0.53
N MET A 80 20.91 1.98 -0.97
CA MET A 80 21.26 3.08 -0.05
C MET A 80 20.16 3.36 0.98
N VAL A 81 18.88 3.17 0.63
CA VAL A 81 17.75 3.25 1.58
C VAL A 81 17.80 2.07 2.56
N GLN A 82 18.00 0.85 2.08
CA GLN A 82 18.10 -0.35 2.93
C GLN A 82 19.28 -0.29 3.92
N GLU A 83 20.39 0.33 3.53
CA GLU A 83 21.54 0.57 4.40
C GLU A 83 21.33 1.72 5.39
N GLY A 84 20.20 2.43 5.34
CA GLY A 84 19.88 3.57 6.22
C GLY A 84 20.82 4.77 6.03
N ARG A 85 21.57 4.81 4.91
CA ARG A 85 22.59 5.85 4.65
C ARG A 85 22.02 7.13 4.05
N ILE A 86 20.75 7.11 3.66
CA ILE A 86 20.08 8.23 3.00
C ILE A 86 18.75 8.49 3.72
N ALA A 87 18.67 9.65 4.35
CA ALA A 87 17.43 10.30 4.75
C ALA A 87 17.32 11.66 4.05
N GLY A 88 16.10 12.10 3.75
CA GLY A 88 15.86 13.46 3.25
C GLY A 88 16.34 13.78 1.83
N ARG A 89 16.62 12.78 0.99
CA ARG A 89 16.93 13.00 -0.43
C ARG A 89 15.68 12.87 -1.31
N ALA A 90 15.68 13.67 -2.37
CA ALA A 90 14.67 13.64 -3.41
C ALA A 90 15.24 13.06 -4.70
N ILE A 91 14.42 12.29 -5.41
CA ILE A 91 14.75 11.72 -6.71
C ILE A 91 13.70 12.17 -7.71
N LEU A 92 14.14 12.57 -8.89
CA LEU A 92 13.26 12.90 -10.00
C LEU A 92 13.40 11.85 -11.09
N MET A 93 12.32 11.14 -11.39
CA MET A 93 12.18 10.33 -12.60
C MET A 93 11.65 11.24 -13.72
N ALA A 94 12.50 11.54 -14.69
CA ALA A 94 12.18 12.43 -15.80
C ALA A 94 12.21 11.68 -17.13
N GLY A 95 11.20 11.87 -17.96
CA GLY A 95 11.22 11.33 -19.32
C GLY A 95 9.85 11.37 -19.99
N PRO A 96 9.77 11.04 -21.29
CA PRO A 96 8.53 11.10 -22.05
C PRO A 96 7.39 10.29 -21.42
N PRO A 97 6.12 10.57 -21.79
CA PRO A 97 4.98 9.72 -21.44
C PRO A 97 5.23 8.26 -21.83
N SER A 98 4.67 7.33 -21.07
CA SER A 98 4.72 5.88 -21.37
C SER A 98 6.12 5.25 -21.42
N THR A 99 7.10 5.82 -20.71
CA THR A 99 8.48 5.29 -20.59
C THR A 99 8.74 4.51 -19.29
N GLY A 100 7.67 4.15 -18.56
CA GLY A 100 7.78 3.31 -17.37
C GLY A 100 8.25 4.00 -16.08
N LYS A 101 8.02 5.32 -15.92
CA LYS A 101 8.35 6.02 -14.65
C LYS A 101 7.59 5.45 -13.45
N THR A 102 6.25 5.40 -13.54
CA THR A 102 5.39 4.81 -12.50
C THR A 102 5.67 3.31 -12.32
N ALA A 103 5.95 2.60 -13.43
CA ALA A 103 6.38 1.19 -13.40
C ALA A 103 7.69 1.00 -12.61
N LEU A 104 8.68 1.89 -12.81
CA LEU A 104 9.94 1.86 -12.08
C LEU A 104 9.75 2.12 -10.59
N ALA A 105 8.87 3.06 -10.23
CA ALA A 105 8.53 3.33 -8.84
C ALA A 105 7.82 2.13 -8.17
N MET A 106 6.88 1.48 -8.87
CA MET A 106 6.25 0.25 -8.37
C MET A 106 7.24 -0.90 -8.26
N ALA A 107 8.17 -1.03 -9.20
CA ALA A 107 9.25 -2.00 -9.11
C ALA A 107 10.14 -1.76 -7.88
N MET A 108 10.43 -0.48 -7.54
CA MET A 108 11.13 -0.13 -6.30
C MET A 108 10.31 -0.55 -5.07
N ALA A 109 9.00 -0.28 -5.05
CA ALA A 109 8.12 -0.69 -3.95
C ALA A 109 8.16 -2.21 -3.71
N GLN A 110 7.97 -2.99 -4.77
CA GLN A 110 7.98 -4.46 -4.69
C GLN A 110 9.35 -5.01 -4.26
N THR A 111 10.44 -4.34 -4.64
CA THR A 111 11.80 -4.75 -4.26
C THR A 111 12.14 -4.40 -2.81
N LEU A 112 11.55 -3.35 -2.23
CA LEU A 112 11.72 -2.99 -0.82
C LEU A 112 11.03 -3.99 0.13
N GLY A 113 10.01 -4.70 -0.35
CA GLY A 113 9.24 -5.67 0.41
C GLY A 113 8.04 -5.07 1.14
N SER A 114 7.20 -5.95 1.71
CA SER A 114 5.95 -5.57 2.39
C SER A 114 6.15 -4.75 3.66
N ASP A 115 7.34 -4.82 4.25
CA ASP A 115 7.61 -4.22 5.56
C ASP A 115 7.99 -2.74 5.48
N VAL A 116 8.29 -2.24 4.28
CA VAL A 116 8.66 -0.85 4.03
C VAL A 116 7.44 -0.10 3.48
N PRO A 117 6.96 0.97 4.14
CA PRO A 117 5.82 1.73 3.66
C PRO A 117 6.11 2.35 2.29
N PHE A 118 5.19 2.16 1.35
CA PHE A 118 5.24 2.80 0.04
C PHE A 118 3.91 3.52 -0.22
N VAL A 119 3.98 4.84 -0.38
CA VAL A 119 2.80 5.68 -0.64
C VAL A 119 2.90 6.24 -2.05
N MET A 120 1.87 6.00 -2.86
CA MET A 120 1.71 6.70 -4.13
C MET A 120 0.70 7.83 -3.95
N LEU A 121 1.07 9.02 -4.42
CA LEU A 121 0.26 10.21 -4.44
C LEU A 121 0.32 10.79 -5.86
N THR A 122 -0.81 11.09 -6.47
CA THR A 122 -0.81 11.94 -7.68
C THR A 122 -0.82 13.40 -7.24
N ALA A 123 0.02 14.26 -7.83
CA ALA A 123 0.10 15.68 -7.44
C ALA A 123 -1.25 16.40 -7.44
N SER A 124 -2.18 16.00 -8.31
CA SER A 124 -3.54 16.55 -8.37
C SER A 124 -4.39 16.21 -7.13
N GLU A 125 -4.10 15.12 -6.42
CA GLU A 125 -4.84 14.69 -5.20
C GLU A 125 -4.55 15.61 -4.00
N VAL A 126 -3.47 16.40 -4.05
CA VAL A 126 -3.12 17.38 -3.02
C VAL A 126 -4.15 18.52 -2.96
N PHE A 127 -4.82 18.80 -4.08
CA PHE A 127 -5.81 19.86 -4.17
C PHE A 127 -7.19 19.33 -3.77
N SER A 128 -7.53 19.45 -2.49
CA SER A 128 -8.83 19.09 -1.93
C SER A 128 -9.57 20.31 -1.36
N LEU A 129 -10.89 20.21 -1.26
CA LEU A 129 -11.73 21.17 -0.52
C LEU A 129 -11.89 20.78 0.96
N GLU A 130 -11.64 19.51 1.31
CA GLU A 130 -11.84 18.98 2.66
C GLU A 130 -10.66 19.29 3.58
N MET A 131 -9.44 19.37 3.03
CA MET A 131 -8.22 19.62 3.77
C MET A 131 -7.26 20.52 3.00
N SER A 132 -6.40 21.24 3.71
CA SER A 132 -5.36 22.06 3.10
C SER A 132 -4.31 21.24 2.35
N LYS A 133 -3.69 21.84 1.32
CA LYS A 133 -2.60 21.24 0.53
C LYS A 133 -1.44 20.77 1.41
N THR A 134 -1.08 21.59 2.39
CA THR A 134 -0.03 21.29 3.37
C THR A 134 -0.39 20.11 4.25
N GLU A 135 -1.67 19.99 4.65
CA GLU A 135 -2.12 18.86 5.45
C GLU A 135 -2.10 17.57 4.62
N SER A 136 -2.61 17.59 3.38
CA SER A 136 -2.57 16.44 2.47
C SER A 136 -1.14 15.92 2.26
N LEU A 137 -0.18 16.82 2.00
CA LEU A 137 1.24 16.46 1.90
C LEU A 137 1.80 15.95 3.23
N THR A 138 1.43 16.55 4.37
CA THR A 138 1.90 16.08 5.68
C THR A 138 1.41 14.66 5.98
N GLN A 139 0.14 14.37 5.67
CA GLN A 139 -0.40 13.01 5.80
C GLN A 139 0.34 12.03 4.89
N ALA A 140 0.64 12.41 3.64
CA ALA A 140 1.41 11.56 2.74
C ALA A 140 2.83 11.26 3.26
N PHE A 141 3.53 12.25 3.83
CA PHE A 141 4.82 12.04 4.50
C PHE A 141 4.69 11.09 5.69
N ARG A 142 3.71 11.30 6.56
CA ARG A 142 3.54 10.48 7.77
C ARG A 142 3.06 9.06 7.47
N ARG A 143 2.30 8.85 6.38
CA ARG A 143 1.95 7.51 5.87
C ARG A 143 3.17 6.76 5.34
N SER A 144 4.18 7.49 4.87
CA SER A 144 5.42 6.93 4.31
C SER A 144 6.48 6.64 5.36
N ILE A 145 6.21 6.87 6.65
CA ILE A 145 7.13 6.57 7.74
C ILE A 145 6.48 5.49 8.62
N GLY A 146 7.13 4.33 8.70
CA GLY A 146 6.68 3.19 9.48
C GLY A 146 7.33 3.16 10.85
N VAL A 147 6.60 2.66 11.83
CA VAL A 147 7.09 2.33 13.16
C VAL A 147 6.87 0.84 13.34
N ARG A 148 7.96 0.08 13.40
CA ARG A 148 7.97 -1.34 13.64
C ARG A 148 8.06 -1.58 15.15
N ILE A 149 6.99 -2.11 15.71
CA ILE A 149 6.87 -2.43 17.14
C ILE A 149 7.02 -3.93 17.28
N LYS A 150 7.92 -4.34 18.17
CA LYS A 150 8.14 -5.74 18.51
C LYS A 150 7.44 -6.02 19.82
N GLU A 151 6.44 -6.89 19.79
CA GLU A 151 5.69 -7.28 20.98
C GLU A 151 5.84 -8.78 21.22
N GLU A 152 6.25 -9.14 22.44
CA GLU A 152 6.25 -10.53 22.87
C GLU A 152 4.85 -10.89 23.39
N THR A 153 4.20 -11.84 22.71
CA THR A 153 2.88 -12.34 23.11
C THR A 153 2.99 -13.77 23.62
N GLU A 154 2.38 -14.04 24.77
CA GLU A 154 2.24 -15.41 25.29
C GLU A 154 0.95 -16.00 24.73
N LEU A 155 1.08 -16.99 23.84
CA LEU A 155 -0.03 -17.69 23.20
C LEU A 155 -0.17 -19.10 23.77
N ILE A 156 -1.40 -19.50 24.04
CA ILE A 156 -1.75 -20.88 24.39
C ILE A 156 -2.45 -21.50 23.18
N GLU A 157 -1.83 -22.49 22.56
CA GLU A 157 -2.34 -23.16 21.35
C GLU A 157 -2.55 -24.65 21.61
N GLY A 158 -3.77 -25.12 21.41
CA GLY A 158 -4.11 -26.53 21.67
C GLY A 158 -5.47 -26.95 21.13
N GLU A 159 -5.66 -28.27 21.03
CA GLU A 159 -6.96 -28.89 20.78
C GLU A 159 -7.77 -28.92 22.07
N VAL A 160 -9.02 -28.46 22.00
CA VAL A 160 -9.96 -28.49 23.11
C VAL A 160 -10.46 -29.92 23.32
N VAL A 161 -10.13 -30.52 24.45
CA VAL A 161 -10.62 -31.86 24.82
C VAL A 161 -12.03 -31.76 25.40
N GLU A 162 -12.21 -30.85 26.35
CA GLU A 162 -13.45 -30.67 27.11
C GLU A 162 -13.59 -29.23 27.61
N ILE A 163 -14.82 -28.74 27.70
CA ILE A 163 -15.19 -27.44 28.29
C ILE A 163 -16.27 -27.71 29.35
N GLN A 164 -15.98 -27.39 30.61
CA GLN A 164 -16.94 -27.44 31.71
C GLN A 164 -17.26 -26.02 32.15
N VAL A 165 -18.55 -25.68 32.27
CA VAL A 165 -18.99 -24.34 32.71
C VAL A 165 -20.00 -24.52 33.84
N ASP A 166 -19.58 -24.14 35.04
CA ASP A 166 -20.42 -24.10 36.23
C ASP A 166 -21.10 -22.73 36.32
N ARG A 167 -22.43 -22.74 36.35
CA ARG A 167 -23.25 -21.54 36.57
C ARG A 167 -23.87 -21.59 37.95
N SER A 168 -23.69 -20.53 38.74
CA SER A 168 -24.45 -20.35 39.98
C SER A 168 -25.96 -20.31 39.67
N VAL A 169 -26.77 -20.81 40.60
CA VAL A 169 -28.25 -20.88 40.49
C VAL A 169 -28.88 -19.50 40.27
N THR A 170 -28.20 -18.43 40.68
CA THR A 170 -28.62 -17.02 40.49
C THR A 170 -28.04 -16.35 39.23
N GLY A 171 -27.21 -17.06 38.44
CA GLY A 171 -26.65 -16.59 37.18
C GLY A 171 -25.54 -15.52 37.28
N ALA A 172 -25.23 -15.02 38.48
CA ALA A 172 -24.32 -13.88 38.68
C ALA A 172 -22.82 -14.21 38.51
N THR A 173 -22.42 -15.46 38.78
CA THR A 173 -21.03 -15.92 38.65
C THR A 173 -20.95 -17.15 37.75
N LYS A 174 -20.08 -17.08 36.74
CA LYS A 174 -19.72 -18.18 35.85
C LYS A 174 -18.26 -18.55 36.12
N THR A 175 -18.01 -19.79 36.46
CA THR A 175 -16.66 -20.38 36.56
C THR A 175 -16.61 -21.58 35.64
N GLY A 176 -15.45 -21.95 35.13
CA GLY A 176 -15.35 -23.08 34.21
C GLY A 176 -13.98 -23.72 34.22
N ARG A 177 -13.86 -24.85 33.56
CA ARG A 177 -12.59 -25.54 33.28
C ARG A 177 -12.48 -25.82 31.80
N LEU A 178 -11.28 -25.64 31.28
CA LEU A 178 -10.93 -25.90 29.89
C LEU A 178 -9.76 -26.87 29.86
N THR A 179 -9.95 -28.02 29.24
CA THR A 179 -8.88 -28.98 29.01
C THR A 179 -8.35 -28.80 27.60
N LEU A 180 -7.07 -28.46 27.47
CA LEU A 180 -6.37 -28.33 26.19
C LEU A 180 -5.30 -29.42 26.07
N LYS A 181 -5.13 -29.95 24.87
CA LYS A 181 -4.04 -30.87 24.54
C LYS A 181 -3.26 -30.43 23.31
N THR A 182 -1.97 -30.73 23.31
CA THR A 182 -1.10 -30.84 22.13
C THR A 182 -0.79 -32.32 21.90
N THR A 183 0.09 -32.64 20.96
CA THR A 183 0.62 -34.01 20.85
C THR A 183 1.44 -34.45 22.06
N ASP A 184 2.05 -33.50 22.76
CA ASP A 184 3.09 -33.79 23.75
C ASP A 184 2.57 -33.64 25.18
N MET A 185 1.53 -32.81 25.40
CA MET A 185 1.00 -32.54 26.74
C MET A 185 -0.50 -32.25 26.74
N GLU A 186 -1.12 -32.47 27.90
CA GLU A 186 -2.51 -32.14 28.19
C GLU A 186 -2.57 -31.38 29.52
N THR A 187 -3.26 -30.25 29.55
CA THR A 187 -3.40 -29.43 30.75
C THR A 187 -4.82 -28.90 30.93
N VAL A 188 -5.20 -28.67 32.19
CA VAL A 188 -6.51 -28.14 32.58
C VAL A 188 -6.33 -26.71 33.08
N TYR A 189 -7.09 -25.78 32.50
CA TYR A 189 -7.12 -24.37 32.87
C TYR A 189 -8.44 -24.02 33.55
N ASP A 190 -8.38 -23.33 34.69
CA ASP A 190 -9.57 -22.72 35.29
C ASP A 190 -9.91 -21.41 34.56
N LEU A 191 -11.17 -21.27 34.16
CA LEU A 191 -11.68 -20.13 33.40
C LEU A 191 -12.48 -19.17 34.29
N GLY A 192 -12.17 -17.89 34.14
CA GLY A 192 -13.01 -16.80 34.66
C GLY A 192 -14.19 -16.47 33.73
N SER A 193 -15.15 -15.67 34.23
CA SER A 193 -16.36 -15.28 33.50
C SER A 193 -16.10 -14.68 32.11
N LYS A 194 -15.11 -13.78 31.99
CA LYS A 194 -14.74 -13.15 30.70
C LYS A 194 -14.30 -14.15 29.64
N MET A 195 -13.50 -15.15 30.03
CA MET A 195 -13.01 -16.19 29.10
C MET A 195 -14.15 -17.10 28.65
N ILE A 196 -15.08 -17.43 29.55
CA ILE A 196 -16.27 -18.23 29.24
C ILE A 196 -17.16 -17.49 28.23
N ASP A 197 -17.36 -16.19 28.42
CA ASP A 197 -18.15 -15.39 27.49
C ASP A 197 -17.47 -15.29 26.11
N GLN A 198 -16.13 -15.22 26.05
CA GLN A 198 -15.40 -15.27 24.78
C GLN A 198 -15.49 -16.63 24.09
N LEU A 199 -15.34 -17.74 24.81
CA LEU A 199 -15.52 -19.09 24.25
C LEU A 199 -16.93 -19.28 23.68
N GLN A 200 -17.95 -18.75 24.36
CA GLN A 200 -19.34 -18.75 23.89
C GLN A 200 -19.53 -17.87 22.65
N LYS A 201 -18.91 -16.70 22.62
CA LYS A 201 -18.95 -15.78 21.47
C LYS A 201 -18.34 -16.41 20.22
N GLU A 202 -17.19 -17.05 20.35
CA GLU A 202 -16.48 -17.75 19.27
C GLU A 202 -17.05 -19.16 18.98
N LYS A 203 -18.07 -19.60 19.73
CA LYS A 203 -18.73 -20.90 19.61
C LYS A 203 -17.73 -22.06 19.58
N VAL A 204 -16.78 -22.03 20.52
CA VAL A 204 -15.76 -23.08 20.67
C VAL A 204 -16.40 -24.35 21.22
N LEU A 205 -16.10 -25.47 20.59
CA LEU A 205 -16.56 -26.80 20.95
C LEU A 205 -15.38 -27.74 21.23
N ALA A 206 -15.67 -28.86 21.87
CA ALA A 206 -14.72 -29.93 22.02
C ALA A 206 -14.30 -30.50 20.64
N GLY A 207 -12.99 -30.62 20.41
CA GLY A 207 -12.37 -30.97 19.14
C GLY A 207 -11.98 -29.77 18.27
N ASP A 208 -12.23 -28.53 18.70
CA ASP A 208 -11.68 -27.36 18.01
C ASP A 208 -10.22 -27.10 18.42
N VAL A 209 -9.41 -26.61 17.49
CA VAL A 209 -8.07 -26.09 17.76
C VAL A 209 -8.18 -24.58 17.94
N VAL A 210 -7.73 -24.10 19.11
CA VAL A 210 -7.83 -22.68 19.49
C VAL A 210 -6.45 -22.11 19.80
N SER A 211 -6.31 -20.80 19.55
CA SER A 211 -5.20 -19.98 20.02
C SER A 211 -5.74 -18.93 20.98
N ILE A 212 -5.18 -18.87 22.18
CA ILE A 212 -5.58 -17.96 23.25
C ILE A 212 -4.41 -17.04 23.56
N ASP A 213 -4.60 -15.74 23.35
CA ASP A 213 -3.67 -14.73 23.84
C ASP A 213 -3.93 -14.48 25.32
N LYS A 214 -2.91 -14.77 26.15
CA LYS A 214 -3.00 -14.68 27.60
C LYS A 214 -3.11 -13.24 28.11
N ALA A 215 -2.54 -12.27 27.39
CA ALA A 215 -2.55 -10.87 27.80
C ALA A 215 -3.87 -10.19 27.44
N SER A 216 -4.34 -10.36 26.19
CA SER A 216 -5.61 -9.76 25.74
C SER A 216 -6.84 -10.59 26.15
N GLY A 217 -6.64 -11.87 26.46
CA GLY A 217 -7.71 -12.84 26.67
C GLY A 217 -8.45 -13.21 25.40
N ARG A 218 -7.98 -12.78 24.21
CA ARG A 218 -8.62 -13.03 22.92
C ARG A 218 -8.49 -14.50 22.52
N ILE A 219 -9.62 -15.12 22.18
CA ILE A 219 -9.67 -16.50 21.69
C ILE A 219 -9.90 -16.50 20.19
N SER A 220 -9.09 -17.25 19.45
CA SER A 220 -9.23 -17.44 18.01
C SER A 220 -9.39 -18.92 17.67
N LYS A 221 -10.49 -19.28 17.02
CA LYS A 221 -10.70 -20.64 16.51
C LYS A 221 -9.92 -20.84 15.20
N LEU A 222 -8.86 -21.66 15.24
CA LEU A 222 -8.01 -21.92 14.08
C LEU A 222 -8.66 -22.92 13.12
N GLY A 223 -9.40 -23.87 13.67
CA GLY A 223 -10.14 -24.87 12.92
C GLY A 223 -10.54 -26.05 13.80
N ARG A 224 -10.87 -27.18 13.17
CA ARG A 224 -11.28 -28.40 13.85
C ARG A 224 -10.23 -29.50 13.70
N SER A 225 -10.00 -30.27 14.76
CA SER A 225 -9.03 -31.37 14.72
C SER A 225 -9.49 -32.49 13.80
N PHE A 226 -8.56 -33.10 13.06
CA PHE A 226 -8.85 -34.27 12.22
C PHE A 226 -9.35 -35.47 13.04
N GLY A 227 -8.90 -35.60 14.29
CA GLY A 227 -9.22 -36.75 15.16
C GLY A 227 -10.71 -36.84 15.56
N ARG A 228 -11.42 -35.71 15.61
CA ARG A 228 -12.86 -35.65 15.95
C ARG A 228 -13.75 -35.18 14.80
N ALA A 229 -13.24 -35.28 13.57
CA ALA A 229 -13.98 -34.88 12.36
C ALA A 229 -15.21 -35.77 12.06
N LYS A 230 -15.28 -36.98 12.63
CA LYS A 230 -16.37 -37.95 12.36
C LYS A 230 -17.55 -37.85 13.32
N ASP A 231 -17.41 -37.16 14.45
CA ASP A 231 -18.41 -37.19 15.53
C ASP A 231 -19.57 -36.21 15.32
N TYR A 232 -19.58 -35.43 14.23
CA TYR A 232 -20.58 -34.41 13.95
C TYR A 232 -21.11 -34.52 12.52
N ASP A 233 -22.37 -34.95 12.42
CA ASP A 233 -23.09 -35.26 11.16
C ASP A 233 -23.58 -34.00 10.41
N ALA A 234 -23.61 -32.85 11.08
CA ALA A 234 -24.03 -31.55 10.52
C ALA A 234 -22.84 -30.57 10.45
N MET A 235 -21.89 -30.83 9.56
CA MET A 235 -20.79 -29.91 9.29
C MET A 235 -21.21 -28.86 8.24
N GLY A 236 -20.99 -27.58 8.54
CA GLY A 236 -21.10 -26.52 7.54
C GLY A 236 -19.98 -26.65 6.50
N ALA A 237 -20.24 -26.23 5.26
CA ALA A 237 -19.29 -26.30 4.15
C ALA A 237 -17.96 -25.56 4.41
N ASP A 238 -17.93 -24.65 5.39
CA ASP A 238 -16.78 -23.79 5.72
C ASP A 238 -15.91 -24.30 6.89
N THR A 239 -16.10 -25.53 7.36
CA THR A 239 -15.35 -26.04 8.53
C THR A 239 -13.91 -26.38 8.14
N ARG A 240 -12.96 -25.51 8.48
CA ARG A 240 -11.53 -25.72 8.22
C ARG A 240 -10.94 -26.75 9.19
N PHE A 241 -10.34 -27.82 8.65
CA PHE A 241 -9.63 -28.82 9.45
C PHE A 241 -8.16 -28.45 9.63
N VAL A 242 -7.65 -28.62 10.85
CA VAL A 242 -6.29 -28.28 11.26
C VAL A 242 -5.72 -29.45 12.07
N ALA A 243 -4.42 -29.70 11.95
CA ALA A 243 -3.74 -30.70 12.77
C ALA A 243 -3.73 -30.29 14.25
N CYS A 244 -3.63 -31.27 15.15
CA CYS A 244 -3.36 -30.97 16.55
C CYS A 244 -1.99 -30.26 16.63
N PRO A 245 -1.85 -29.15 17.36
CA PRO A 245 -0.55 -28.50 17.52
C PRO A 245 0.44 -29.43 18.25
N ASP A 246 1.70 -29.35 17.85
CA ASP A 246 2.81 -30.11 18.47
C ASP A 246 3.56 -29.25 19.49
N GLY A 247 4.26 -29.87 20.45
CA GLY A 247 5.09 -29.16 21.42
C GLY A 247 4.34 -28.65 22.66
N GLU A 248 4.90 -27.61 23.28
CA GLU A 248 4.35 -27.02 24.49
C GLU A 248 3.05 -26.23 24.21
N LEU A 249 2.07 -26.38 25.11
CA LEU A 249 0.79 -25.66 25.03
C LEU A 249 0.96 -24.13 25.08
N GLN A 250 1.93 -23.65 25.86
CA GLN A 250 2.21 -22.23 26.01
C GLN A 250 3.48 -21.88 25.24
N THR A 251 3.35 -21.05 24.21
CA THR A 251 4.47 -20.58 23.40
C THR A 251 4.60 -19.06 23.51
N ARG A 252 5.84 -18.58 23.51
CA ARG A 252 6.13 -17.15 23.35
C ARG A 252 6.39 -16.88 21.88
N LYS A 253 5.60 -16.00 21.27
CA LYS A 253 5.78 -15.56 19.88
C LYS A 253 6.06 -14.06 19.88
N GLU A 254 7.18 -13.68 19.26
CA GLU A 254 7.46 -12.29 18.93
C GLU A 254 6.61 -11.94 17.70
N VAL A 255 5.67 -11.02 17.88
CA VAL A 255 4.84 -10.50 16.79
C VAL A 255 5.35 -9.11 16.45
N VAL A 256 5.72 -8.94 15.19
CA VAL A 256 6.18 -7.66 14.67
C VAL A 256 5.01 -6.96 14.00
N HIS A 257 4.67 -5.77 14.48
CA HIS A 257 3.64 -4.93 13.90
C HIS A 257 4.29 -3.70 13.27
N THR A 258 4.00 -3.46 12.00
CA THR A 258 4.40 -2.21 11.32
C THR A 258 3.19 -1.32 11.19
N VAL A 259 3.25 -0.12 11.78
CA VAL A 259 2.18 0.88 11.74
C VAL A 259 2.76 2.20 11.25
N SER A 260 2.06 2.93 10.40
CA SER A 260 2.52 4.25 9.93
C SER A 260 2.31 5.34 10.98
N LEU A 261 3.15 6.39 10.96
CA LEU A 261 2.96 7.54 11.87
C LEU A 261 1.59 8.20 11.70
N HIS A 262 1.06 8.21 10.47
CA HIS A 262 -0.27 8.75 10.21
C HIS A 262 -1.38 7.93 10.88
N GLU A 263 -1.29 6.61 10.90
CA GLU A 263 -2.28 5.77 11.59
C GLU A 263 -2.28 6.04 13.09
N ILE A 264 -1.08 6.20 13.68
CA ILE A 264 -0.93 6.58 15.10
C ILE A 264 -1.57 7.95 15.36
N ASP A 265 -1.37 8.93 14.46
CA ASP A 265 -2.01 10.24 14.57
C ASP A 265 -3.54 10.14 14.57
N VAL A 266 -4.11 9.46 13.58
CA VAL A 266 -5.57 9.39 13.41
C VAL A 266 -6.20 8.68 14.60
N ILE A 267 -5.63 7.56 15.06
CA ILE A 267 -6.11 6.80 16.21
C ILE A 267 -6.14 7.67 17.47
N ASN A 268 -5.11 8.50 17.69
CA ASN A 268 -5.01 9.35 18.88
C ASN A 268 -5.75 10.69 18.75
N SER A 269 -6.19 11.07 17.54
CA SER A 269 -6.88 12.34 17.30
C SER A 269 -8.35 12.33 17.74
N ARG A 270 -9.02 11.17 17.71
CA ARG A 270 -10.46 11.02 17.96
C ARG A 270 -10.75 9.77 18.79
N THR A 271 -11.80 9.81 19.61
CA THR A 271 -12.26 8.67 20.43
C THR A 271 -12.64 7.42 19.61
N GLN A 272 -12.99 7.61 18.33
CA GLN A 272 -13.22 6.53 17.35
C GLN A 272 -12.29 6.67 16.13
N GLY A 273 -11.03 7.08 16.36
CA GLY A 273 -10.05 7.32 15.29
C GLY A 273 -9.82 6.10 14.39
N PHE A 274 -9.95 4.88 14.93
CA PHE A 274 -9.82 3.67 14.12
C PHE A 274 -10.85 3.58 12.97
N LEU A 275 -12.11 3.98 13.19
CA LEU A 275 -13.12 3.95 12.11
C LEU A 275 -12.83 5.01 11.04
N ALA A 276 -12.24 6.15 11.42
CA ALA A 276 -11.90 7.23 10.49
C ALA A 276 -10.87 6.78 9.44
N LEU A 277 -9.96 5.86 9.79
CA LEU A 277 -9.02 5.27 8.85
C LEU A 277 -9.72 4.54 7.68
N PHE A 278 -10.89 3.96 7.93
CA PHE A 278 -11.67 3.25 6.90
C PHE A 278 -12.64 4.18 6.15
N ALA A 279 -13.14 5.21 6.84
CA ALA A 279 -14.10 6.14 6.26
C ALA A 279 -13.45 7.21 5.36
N GLY A 280 -12.15 7.46 5.51
CA GLY A 280 -11.43 8.52 4.78
C GLY A 280 -11.64 9.92 5.37
N ASP A 281 -12.58 10.09 6.28
CA ASP A 281 -12.81 11.35 7.03
C ASP A 281 -11.83 11.48 8.21
N THR A 282 -10.55 11.64 7.89
CA THR A 282 -9.51 11.89 8.90
C THR A 282 -9.50 13.34 9.36
N GLY A 283 -9.90 14.28 8.48
CA GLY A 283 -9.85 15.72 8.72
C GLY A 283 -8.42 16.23 8.95
N GLU A 284 -8.29 17.48 9.38
CA GLU A 284 -6.99 18.06 9.71
C GLU A 284 -6.55 17.68 11.14
N ILE A 285 -5.31 17.19 11.27
CA ILE A 285 -4.75 16.78 12.55
C ILE A 285 -3.92 17.91 13.14
N LYS A 286 -4.18 18.24 14.40
CA LYS A 286 -3.50 19.30 15.14
C LYS A 286 -1.99 19.06 15.25
N PRO A 287 -1.13 20.07 15.01
CA PRO A 287 0.32 19.94 15.14
C PRO A 287 0.76 19.50 16.54
N GLU A 288 0.10 19.97 17.60
CA GLU A 288 0.50 19.63 18.98
C GLU A 288 0.39 18.13 19.27
N LEU A 289 -0.61 17.46 18.66
CA LEU A 289 -0.75 16.01 18.78
C LEU A 289 0.39 15.29 18.04
N ARG A 290 0.77 15.77 16.86
CA ARG A 290 1.89 15.19 16.09
C ARG A 290 3.20 15.31 16.86
N ASP A 291 3.44 16.44 17.52
CA ASP A 291 4.65 16.65 18.32
C ASP A 291 4.70 15.74 19.55
N GLN A 292 3.54 15.51 20.20
CA GLN A 292 3.42 14.53 21.29
C GLN A 292 3.70 13.11 20.80
N ILE A 293 3.17 12.73 19.64
CA ILE A 293 3.40 11.40 19.05
C ILE A 293 4.87 11.24 18.65
N ASN A 294 5.46 12.25 18.02
CA ASN A 294 6.88 12.23 17.63
C ASN A 294 7.79 12.04 18.85
N SER A 295 7.49 12.74 19.96
CA SER A 295 8.24 12.58 21.22
C SER A 295 8.14 11.15 21.78
N LYS A 296 6.94 10.55 21.76
CA LYS A 296 6.73 9.18 22.25
C LYS A 296 7.37 8.12 21.33
N VAL A 297 7.33 8.31 20.02
CA VAL A 297 8.00 7.40 19.08
C VAL A 297 9.53 7.50 19.23
N ALA A 298 10.05 8.69 19.52
CA ALA A 298 11.48 8.86 19.85
C ALA A 298 11.84 8.11 21.16
N GLU A 299 11.02 8.22 22.20
CA GLU A 299 11.20 7.46 23.44
C GLU A 299 11.18 5.94 23.18
N TRP A 300 10.21 5.43 22.42
CA TRP A 300 10.16 4.00 22.08
C TRP A 300 11.36 3.52 21.27
N ARG A 301 11.94 4.39 20.43
CA ARG A 301 13.18 4.12 19.69
C ARG A 301 14.38 4.08 20.64
N GLU A 302 14.49 5.01 21.58
CA GLU A 302 15.57 5.04 22.58
C GLU A 302 15.52 3.86 23.54
N GLU A 303 14.32 3.42 23.92
CA GLU A 303 14.10 2.23 24.75
C GLU A 303 14.27 0.90 23.98
N GLY A 304 14.42 0.96 22.65
CA GLY A 304 14.52 -0.23 21.79
C GLY A 304 13.22 -1.02 21.64
N LYS A 305 12.07 -0.45 22.02
CA LYS A 305 10.73 -1.06 21.86
C LYS A 305 10.20 -0.93 20.43
N ALA A 306 10.67 0.08 19.69
CA ALA A 306 10.27 0.33 18.31
C ALA A 306 11.46 0.71 17.42
N GLU A 307 11.36 0.37 16.14
CA GLU A 307 12.29 0.76 15.09
C GLU A 307 11.55 1.63 14.07
N ILE A 308 12.13 2.77 13.70
CA ILE A 308 11.57 3.63 12.65
C ILE A 308 12.07 3.11 11.30
N VAL A 309 11.11 2.81 10.42
CA VAL A 309 11.36 2.34 9.05
C VAL A 309 11.03 3.48 8.09
N PRO A 310 12.03 4.20 7.54
CA PRO A 310 11.78 5.20 6.52
C PRO A 310 11.30 4.50 5.24
N GLY A 311 10.10 4.85 4.81
CA GLY A 311 9.51 4.34 3.58
C GLY A 311 9.82 5.23 2.37
N VAL A 312 8.96 5.11 1.35
CA VAL A 312 9.07 5.87 0.10
C VAL A 312 7.76 6.58 -0.18
N LEU A 313 7.85 7.87 -0.45
CA LEU A 313 6.76 8.69 -0.97
C LEU A 313 6.96 8.91 -2.48
N PHE A 314 6.10 8.30 -3.29
CA PHE A 314 6.06 8.52 -4.73
C PHE A 314 5.03 9.59 -5.10
N ILE A 315 5.45 10.66 -5.76
CA ILE A 315 4.59 11.73 -6.27
C ILE A 315 4.59 11.69 -7.80
N ASP A 316 3.47 11.26 -8.40
CA ASP A 316 3.29 11.31 -9.85
C ASP A 316 2.83 12.69 -10.32
N GLU A 317 3.16 13.02 -11.57
CA GLU A 317 2.81 14.29 -12.22
C GLU A 317 3.19 15.55 -11.42
N VAL A 318 4.40 15.54 -10.82
CA VAL A 318 4.85 16.59 -9.87
C VAL A 318 4.75 18.02 -10.40
N HIS A 319 4.82 18.21 -11.73
CA HIS A 319 4.65 19.50 -12.39
C HIS A 319 3.26 20.14 -12.17
N MET A 320 2.29 19.38 -11.66
CA MET A 320 0.98 19.86 -11.26
C MET A 320 0.95 20.48 -9.86
N LEU A 321 2.01 20.37 -9.06
CA LEU A 321 2.14 21.06 -7.79
C LEU A 321 2.41 22.56 -7.99
N ASP A 322 2.03 23.35 -6.99
CA ASP A 322 2.31 24.78 -6.94
C ASP A 322 3.55 25.11 -6.08
N ILE A 323 3.97 26.37 -6.13
CA ILE A 323 5.15 26.87 -5.41
C ILE A 323 5.04 26.68 -3.88
N GLU A 324 3.83 26.72 -3.32
CA GLU A 324 3.60 26.52 -1.88
C GLU A 324 3.86 25.07 -1.49
N CYS A 325 3.38 24.12 -2.31
CA CYS A 325 3.67 22.69 -2.13
C CYS A 325 5.18 22.43 -2.22
N PHE A 326 5.88 23.00 -3.20
CA PHE A 326 7.33 22.83 -3.31
C PHE A 326 8.11 23.42 -2.13
N SER A 327 7.68 24.58 -1.63
CA SER A 327 8.28 25.19 -0.43
C SER A 327 8.09 24.31 0.81
N PHE A 328 6.90 23.73 0.97
CA PHE A 328 6.63 22.75 2.03
C PHE A 328 7.51 21.50 1.89
N LEU A 329 7.58 20.92 0.69
CA LEU A 329 8.39 19.73 0.41
C LEU A 329 9.86 19.98 0.73
N ASN A 330 10.40 21.14 0.35
CA ASN A 330 11.80 21.51 0.59
C ASN A 330 12.12 21.49 2.10
N ARG A 331 11.24 22.06 2.93
CA ARG A 331 11.38 22.02 4.40
C ARG A 331 11.18 20.62 4.97
N ALA A 332 10.20 19.86 4.47
CA ALA A 332 9.87 18.54 4.99
C ALA A 332 10.98 17.52 4.76
N MET A 333 11.71 17.62 3.64
CA MET A 333 12.82 16.74 3.32
C MET A 333 14.09 17.01 4.12
N GLU A 334 14.21 18.17 4.78
CA GLU A 334 15.34 18.47 5.68
C GLU A 334 15.24 17.74 7.03
N ASN A 335 14.07 17.14 7.33
CA ASN A 335 13.87 16.38 8.57
C ASN A 335 14.64 15.04 8.53
N GLU A 336 15.27 14.66 9.65
CA GLU A 336 16.03 13.41 9.78
C GLU A 336 15.18 12.17 9.52
N LEU A 337 13.89 12.21 9.89
CA LEU A 337 12.95 11.10 9.68
C LEU A 337 12.23 11.16 8.33
N ALA A 338 12.64 12.05 7.42
CA ALA A 338 11.97 12.20 6.14
C ALA A 338 12.12 10.92 5.29
N PRO A 339 11.01 10.41 4.71
CA PRO A 339 11.06 9.27 3.80
C PRO A 339 11.81 9.63 2.52
N LEU A 340 12.18 8.62 1.73
CA LEU A 340 12.70 8.87 0.39
C LEU A 340 11.58 9.44 -0.48
N VAL A 341 11.78 10.64 -1.03
CA VAL A 341 10.79 11.26 -1.93
C VAL A 341 11.18 10.99 -3.38
N VAL A 342 10.34 10.25 -4.09
CA VAL A 342 10.49 9.95 -5.52
C VAL A 342 9.42 10.72 -6.27
N MET A 343 9.80 11.60 -7.18
CA MET A 343 8.89 12.40 -7.98
C MET A 343 8.97 11.98 -9.44
N ALA A 344 7.85 12.01 -10.17
CA ALA A 344 7.84 11.76 -11.61
C ALA A 344 7.33 12.99 -12.37
N SER A 345 8.03 13.33 -13.46
CA SER A 345 7.59 14.36 -14.41
C SER A 345 7.72 13.86 -15.84
N ASN A 346 6.70 14.16 -16.64
CA ASN A 346 6.66 13.93 -18.08
C ASN A 346 6.82 15.23 -18.88
N ARG A 347 6.98 16.39 -18.23
CA ARG A 347 7.16 17.69 -18.88
C ARG A 347 8.62 18.12 -18.92
N GLY A 348 9.02 18.74 -20.03
CA GLY A 348 10.36 19.30 -20.25
C GLY A 348 10.54 20.64 -19.57
N ILE A 349 10.17 21.74 -20.22
CA ILE A 349 10.15 23.09 -19.62
C ILE A 349 8.69 23.49 -19.45
N THR A 350 8.27 23.82 -18.23
CA THR A 350 6.89 24.24 -17.97
C THR A 350 6.85 25.30 -16.88
N ARG A 351 5.73 26.02 -16.81
CA ARG A 351 5.49 27.04 -15.80
C ARG A 351 5.32 26.39 -14.42
N ILE A 352 5.97 26.94 -13.40
CA ILE A 352 5.71 26.57 -12.00
C ILE A 352 4.36 27.18 -11.61
N ARG A 353 3.38 26.34 -11.25
CA ARG A 353 2.03 26.81 -10.90
C ARG A 353 2.09 27.77 -9.70
N GLY A 354 1.28 28.82 -9.76
CA GLY A 354 1.31 29.92 -8.78
C GLY A 354 2.34 31.02 -9.09
N THR A 355 3.27 30.82 -10.02
CA THR A 355 4.28 31.84 -10.40
C THR A 355 4.15 32.23 -11.88
N LYS A 356 4.93 33.19 -12.40
CA LYS A 356 5.03 33.47 -13.86
C LYS A 356 6.26 32.82 -14.51
N TYR A 357 7.10 32.14 -13.73
CA TYR A 357 8.38 31.62 -14.19
C TYR A 357 8.22 30.21 -14.78
N LYS A 358 9.01 29.93 -15.83
CA LYS A 358 9.18 28.57 -16.36
C LYS A 358 10.46 27.97 -15.79
N SER A 359 10.43 26.68 -15.53
CA SER A 359 11.59 25.92 -15.08
C SER A 359 11.59 24.51 -15.69
N PRO A 360 12.75 23.82 -15.68
CA PRO A 360 12.80 22.41 -16.01
C PRO A 360 11.85 21.62 -15.10
N HIS A 361 11.06 20.75 -15.72
CA HIS A 361 10.08 19.88 -15.12
C HIS A 361 8.97 20.57 -14.31
N GLY A 362 8.90 21.91 -14.32
CA GLY A 362 7.97 22.68 -13.51
C GLY A 362 8.33 22.72 -12.02
N ILE A 363 9.59 22.43 -11.70
CA ILE A 363 10.11 22.37 -10.33
C ILE A 363 11.00 23.62 -10.08
N PRO A 364 10.90 24.28 -8.92
CA PRO A 364 11.82 25.35 -8.54
C PRO A 364 13.29 24.90 -8.60
N VAL A 365 14.18 25.77 -9.09
CA VAL A 365 15.59 25.42 -9.33
C VAL A 365 16.31 25.04 -8.04
N ASP A 366 15.98 25.70 -6.93
CA ASP A 366 16.49 25.42 -5.59
C ASP A 366 16.18 23.99 -5.11
N LEU A 367 14.99 23.49 -5.44
CA LEU A 367 14.64 22.10 -5.15
C LEU A 367 15.31 21.16 -6.15
N LEU A 368 15.29 21.49 -7.44
CA LEU A 368 15.85 20.66 -8.50
C LEU A 368 17.35 20.38 -8.31
N ASP A 369 18.12 21.37 -7.86
CA ASP A 369 19.55 21.24 -7.57
C ASP A 369 19.85 20.25 -6.43
N ARG A 370 18.86 19.98 -5.56
CA ARG A 370 18.97 19.00 -4.46
C ARG A 370 18.57 17.58 -4.90
N MET A 371 17.98 17.41 -6.10
CA MET A 371 17.45 16.13 -6.56
C MET A 371 18.47 15.33 -7.38
N LEU A 372 18.41 14.01 -7.27
CA LEU A 372 19.03 13.12 -8.26
C LEU A 372 18.05 12.82 -9.39
N ILE A 373 18.44 13.09 -10.63
CA ILE A 373 17.57 12.89 -11.79
C ILE A 373 17.87 11.56 -12.48
N ILE A 374 16.89 10.66 -12.51
CA ILE A 374 16.89 9.45 -13.32
C ILE A 374 16.12 9.73 -14.61
N SER A 375 16.81 9.66 -15.74
CA SER A 375 16.18 9.82 -17.05
C SER A 375 15.71 8.48 -17.61
N THR A 376 14.46 8.43 -18.08
CA THR A 376 13.91 7.30 -18.85
C THR A 376 13.90 7.64 -20.34
N LYS A 377 13.98 6.61 -21.19
CA LYS A 377 13.99 6.76 -22.65
C LYS A 377 12.76 6.12 -23.29
N LYS A 378 12.46 6.47 -24.54
CA LYS A 378 11.48 5.71 -25.32
C LYS A 378 11.99 4.28 -25.51
N TYR A 379 11.08 3.32 -25.46
CA TYR A 379 11.38 1.92 -25.75
C TYR A 379 11.65 1.74 -27.25
N ASP A 380 12.49 0.78 -27.59
CA ASP A 380 12.61 0.31 -28.96
C ASP A 380 11.46 -0.65 -29.32
N GLU A 381 11.38 -1.07 -30.59
CA GLU A 381 10.29 -1.92 -31.08
C GLU A 381 10.33 -3.32 -30.46
N ASP A 382 11.53 -3.86 -30.22
CA ASP A 382 11.73 -5.18 -29.61
C ASP A 382 11.31 -5.18 -28.13
N GLU A 383 11.71 -4.16 -27.37
CA GLU A 383 11.26 -3.92 -26.00
C GLU A 383 9.74 -3.72 -25.95
N THR A 384 9.18 -2.95 -26.89
CA THR A 384 7.74 -2.70 -26.99
C THR A 384 6.98 -4.01 -27.26
N ARG A 385 7.48 -4.85 -28.16
CA ARG A 385 6.91 -6.16 -28.47
C ARG A 385 6.89 -7.06 -27.23
N GLU A 386 7.99 -7.15 -26.49
CA GLU A 386 8.04 -7.95 -25.27
C GLU A 386 7.13 -7.39 -24.17
N ILE A 387 6.99 -6.06 -24.06
CA ILE A 387 6.06 -5.44 -23.11
C ILE A 387 4.61 -5.81 -23.45
N VAL A 388 4.21 -5.70 -24.72
CA VAL A 388 2.87 -6.09 -25.17
C VAL A 388 2.60 -7.55 -24.88
N LYS A 389 3.60 -8.42 -25.09
CA LYS A 389 3.50 -9.86 -24.82
C LYS A 389 3.27 -10.15 -23.33
N ILE A 390 4.10 -9.59 -22.44
CA ILE A 390 3.90 -9.77 -20.98
C ILE A 390 2.52 -9.28 -20.54
N ARG A 391 2.07 -8.15 -21.09
CA ARG A 391 0.75 -7.59 -20.77
C ARG A 391 -0.40 -8.47 -21.28
N ALA A 392 -0.25 -9.06 -22.46
CA ALA A 392 -1.22 -10.01 -22.99
C ALA A 392 -1.26 -11.29 -22.13
N ASP A 393 -0.11 -11.79 -21.69
CA ASP A 393 -0.03 -12.96 -20.79
C ASP A 393 -0.67 -12.66 -19.42
N GLU A 394 -0.43 -11.48 -18.85
CA GLU A 394 -1.05 -11.02 -17.60
C GLU A 394 -2.58 -10.89 -17.69
N GLU A 395 -3.09 -10.50 -18.86
CA GLU A 395 -4.53 -10.40 -19.15
C GLU A 395 -5.14 -11.73 -19.64
N ASP A 396 -4.37 -12.82 -19.68
CA ASP A 396 -4.73 -14.14 -20.24
C ASP A 396 -5.28 -14.06 -21.69
N VAL A 397 -4.70 -13.16 -22.49
CA VAL A 397 -5.06 -12.93 -23.88
C VAL A 397 -4.02 -13.55 -24.81
N ARG A 398 -4.45 -14.56 -25.59
CA ARG A 398 -3.58 -15.19 -26.59
C ARG A 398 -3.56 -14.39 -27.89
N LEU A 399 -2.42 -13.77 -28.19
CA LEU A 399 -2.17 -13.05 -29.44
C LEU A 399 -1.51 -13.97 -30.47
N THR A 400 -1.91 -13.85 -31.74
CA THR A 400 -1.12 -14.43 -32.84
C THR A 400 0.18 -13.61 -33.04
N PRO A 401 1.29 -14.22 -33.53
CA PRO A 401 2.53 -13.47 -33.76
C PRO A 401 2.36 -12.22 -34.64
N PRO A 402 1.58 -12.26 -35.75
CA PRO A 402 1.34 -11.06 -36.55
C PRO A 402 0.51 -9.97 -35.84
N ALA A 403 -0.42 -10.36 -34.96
CA ALA A 403 -1.18 -9.41 -34.16
C ALA A 403 -0.30 -8.73 -33.10
N LEU A 404 0.60 -9.49 -32.48
CA LEU A 404 1.61 -8.97 -31.56
C LEU A 404 2.54 -7.97 -32.24
N ASP A 405 3.02 -8.29 -33.45
CA ASP A 405 3.86 -7.39 -34.26
C ASP A 405 3.12 -6.09 -34.58
N LEU A 406 1.86 -6.18 -35.00
CA LEU A 406 1.04 -5.00 -35.28
C LEU A 406 0.88 -4.11 -34.04
N LEU A 407 0.57 -4.70 -32.89
CA LEU A 407 0.44 -3.94 -31.64
C LEU A 407 1.76 -3.29 -31.22
N ALA A 408 2.89 -3.96 -31.43
CA ALA A 408 4.21 -3.41 -31.15
C ALA A 408 4.52 -2.19 -32.03
N THR A 409 4.32 -2.31 -33.34
CA THR A 409 4.49 -1.19 -34.27
C THR A 409 3.55 -0.03 -33.94
N MET A 410 2.30 -0.30 -33.58
CA MET A 410 1.34 0.72 -33.13
C MET A 410 1.80 1.41 -31.84
N GLY A 411 2.39 0.68 -30.90
CA GLY A 411 2.93 1.22 -29.65
C GLY A 411 4.08 2.20 -29.86
N THR A 412 4.92 1.94 -30.87
CA THR A 412 6.02 2.82 -31.29
C THR A 412 5.55 4.05 -32.05
N GLN A 413 4.54 3.90 -32.92
CA GLN A 413 4.02 4.99 -33.75
C GLN A 413 3.09 5.95 -32.99
N THR A 414 2.30 5.43 -32.05
CA THR A 414 1.33 6.22 -31.27
C THR A 414 1.80 6.36 -29.82
N SER A 415 1.28 5.52 -28.92
CA SER A 415 1.79 5.38 -27.56
C SER A 415 1.64 3.95 -27.08
N LEU A 416 2.62 3.49 -26.29
CA LEU A 416 2.56 2.18 -25.64
C LEU A 416 1.25 1.98 -24.86
N ARG A 417 0.78 3.01 -24.14
CA ARG A 417 -0.48 2.95 -23.40
C ARG A 417 -1.68 2.65 -24.30
N TYR A 418 -1.75 3.27 -25.47
CA TYR A 418 -2.82 3.03 -26.42
C TYR A 418 -2.77 1.59 -26.97
N ALA A 419 -1.59 1.11 -27.37
CA ALA A 419 -1.41 -0.26 -27.84
C ALA A 419 -1.81 -1.30 -26.77
N LEU A 420 -1.42 -1.10 -25.51
CA LEU A 420 -1.80 -1.98 -24.40
C LEU A 420 -3.32 -1.96 -24.16
N ASN A 421 -3.95 -0.78 -24.18
CA ASN A 421 -5.40 -0.65 -24.02
C ASN A 421 -6.20 -1.30 -25.15
N LEU A 422 -5.60 -1.58 -26.32
CA LEU A 422 -6.25 -2.29 -27.41
C LEU A 422 -6.28 -3.82 -27.23
N ILE A 423 -5.50 -4.39 -26.31
CA ILE A 423 -5.45 -5.85 -26.09
C ILE A 423 -6.82 -6.38 -25.67
N ALA A 424 -7.40 -5.84 -24.58
CA ALA A 424 -8.69 -6.28 -24.06
C ALA A 424 -9.87 -6.08 -25.06
N PRO A 425 -10.04 -4.93 -25.74
CA PRO A 425 -11.05 -4.79 -26.78
C PRO A 425 -10.86 -5.77 -27.96
N SER A 426 -9.62 -6.00 -28.39
CA SER A 426 -9.33 -6.96 -29.47
C SER A 426 -9.68 -8.39 -29.05
N HIS A 427 -9.44 -8.74 -27.77
CA HIS A 427 -9.87 -10.02 -27.20
C HIS A 427 -11.38 -10.19 -27.22
N LEU A 428 -12.14 -9.16 -26.81
CA LEU A 428 -13.60 -9.21 -26.85
C LEU A 428 -14.15 -9.35 -28.29
N ILE A 429 -13.50 -8.72 -29.26
CA ILE A 429 -13.86 -8.87 -30.69
C ILE A 429 -13.60 -10.31 -31.15
N ALA A 430 -12.44 -10.89 -30.82
CA ALA A 430 -12.12 -12.28 -31.15
C ALA A 430 -13.12 -13.26 -30.50
N GLN A 431 -13.48 -13.05 -29.23
CA GLN A 431 -14.49 -13.85 -28.54
C GLN A 431 -15.86 -13.79 -29.24
N ARG A 432 -16.27 -12.62 -29.75
CA ARG A 432 -17.51 -12.50 -30.55
C ARG A 432 -17.44 -13.28 -31.86
N ARG A 433 -16.26 -13.36 -32.48
CA ARG A 433 -15.98 -14.23 -33.64
C ARG A 433 -15.88 -15.71 -33.26
N LYS A 434 -15.98 -16.05 -31.97
CA LYS A 434 -15.83 -17.40 -31.39
C LYS A 434 -14.42 -17.99 -31.61
N THR A 435 -13.40 -17.14 -31.66
CA THR A 435 -11.99 -17.56 -31.68
C THR A 435 -11.35 -17.31 -30.31
N SER A 436 -10.47 -18.21 -29.89
CA SER A 436 -9.73 -18.08 -28.63
C SER A 436 -8.45 -17.26 -28.75
N GLN A 437 -8.00 -16.99 -29.98
CA GLN A 437 -6.81 -16.19 -30.28
C GLN A 437 -7.21 -14.90 -31.00
N VAL A 438 -6.51 -13.82 -30.67
CA VAL A 438 -6.65 -12.52 -31.30
C VAL A 438 -5.78 -12.46 -32.55
N ASP A 439 -6.42 -12.14 -33.67
CA ASP A 439 -5.78 -11.98 -34.97
C ASP A 439 -5.67 -10.50 -35.38
N VAL A 440 -4.93 -10.23 -36.44
CA VAL A 440 -4.70 -8.90 -37.01
C VAL A 440 -6.01 -8.19 -37.35
N GLU A 441 -7.00 -8.94 -37.82
CA GLU A 441 -8.34 -8.40 -38.15
C GLU A 441 -9.05 -7.83 -36.92
N ASP A 442 -8.91 -8.51 -35.77
CA ASP A 442 -9.53 -8.11 -34.52
C ASP A 442 -8.89 -6.80 -34.00
N VAL A 443 -7.55 -6.71 -34.06
CA VAL A 443 -6.79 -5.50 -33.70
C VAL A 443 -7.13 -4.32 -34.63
N ARG A 444 -7.21 -4.56 -35.94
CA ARG A 444 -7.61 -3.53 -36.92
C ARG A 444 -9.03 -3.04 -36.67
N LEU A 445 -9.93 -3.94 -36.28
CA LEU A 445 -11.31 -3.56 -35.95
C LEU A 445 -11.35 -2.74 -34.66
N ALA A 446 -10.59 -3.12 -33.64
CA ALA A 446 -10.45 -2.34 -32.41
C ALA A 446 -9.90 -0.93 -32.70
N TYR A 447 -8.85 -0.82 -33.53
CA TYR A 447 -8.26 0.46 -33.95
C TYR A 447 -9.25 1.38 -34.69
N LYS A 448 -10.22 0.82 -35.43
CA LYS A 448 -11.28 1.58 -36.08
C LYS A 448 -12.28 2.17 -35.09
N TYR A 449 -12.59 1.44 -34.02
CA TYR A 449 -13.57 1.89 -33.01
C TYR A 449 -12.97 2.86 -31.99
N PHE A 450 -11.71 2.65 -31.61
CA PHE A 450 -11.07 3.42 -30.54
C PHE A 450 -9.98 4.31 -31.13
N SER A 451 -10.18 5.63 -31.14
CA SER A 451 -9.18 6.59 -31.61
C SER A 451 -8.06 6.78 -30.60
N ASP A 452 -6.83 6.94 -31.08
CA ASP A 452 -5.73 7.49 -30.26
C ASP A 452 -5.86 9.03 -30.15
N VAL A 453 -4.98 9.63 -29.34
CA VAL A 453 -5.01 11.06 -29.03
C VAL A 453 -4.85 11.92 -30.29
N GLU A 454 -3.97 11.56 -31.22
CA GLU A 454 -3.70 12.35 -32.41
C GLU A 454 -4.87 12.32 -33.38
N ARG A 455 -5.41 11.11 -33.66
CA ARG A 455 -6.62 10.96 -34.48
C ARG A 455 -7.83 11.65 -33.85
N SER A 456 -7.97 11.57 -32.53
CA SER A 456 -9.07 12.25 -31.82
C SER A 456 -8.92 13.77 -31.91
N ALA A 457 -7.70 14.31 -31.80
CA ALA A 457 -7.45 15.74 -31.92
C ALA A 457 -7.70 16.25 -33.34
N GLN A 458 -7.33 15.48 -34.37
CA GLN A 458 -7.63 15.79 -35.78
C GLN A 458 -9.13 15.81 -36.02
N TYR A 459 -9.85 14.77 -35.58
CA TYR A 459 -11.31 14.71 -35.69
C TYR A 459 -12.00 15.90 -35.00
N ALA A 460 -11.53 16.27 -33.80
CA ALA A 460 -12.06 17.44 -33.08
C ALA A 460 -11.80 18.75 -33.83
N LYS A 461 -10.62 18.93 -34.45
CA LYS A 461 -10.31 20.11 -35.27
C LYS A 461 -11.21 20.20 -36.51
N GLU A 462 -11.40 19.09 -37.21
CA GLU A 462 -12.27 19.01 -38.39
C GLU A 462 -13.74 19.27 -38.04
N THR A 463 -14.16 18.84 -36.85
CA THR A 463 -15.53 18.99 -36.35
C THR A 463 -15.72 20.30 -35.55
N SER A 464 -14.67 21.09 -35.36
CA SER A 464 -14.68 22.31 -34.52
C SER A 464 -15.65 23.38 -35.02
N GLY A 465 -16.08 23.34 -36.29
CA GLY A 465 -17.15 24.21 -36.80
C GLY A 465 -18.56 23.82 -36.32
N MET A 466 -18.73 22.61 -35.78
CA MET A 466 -20.01 22.06 -35.29
C MET A 466 -20.07 21.95 -33.76
N MET A 467 -18.97 22.19 -33.06
CA MET A 467 -18.88 22.15 -31.59
C MET A 467 -18.37 23.50 -31.07
N PHE A 468 -18.95 24.01 -30.00
CA PHE A 468 -18.44 25.22 -29.33
C PHE A 468 -17.07 24.90 -28.72
N GLY A 469 -16.03 25.62 -29.15
CA GLY A 469 -14.68 25.50 -28.60
C GLY A 469 -14.06 26.89 -28.38
N GLU A 470 -13.40 27.08 -27.24
CA GLU A 470 -12.49 28.20 -27.02
C GLU A 470 -11.20 27.92 -27.79
N SER A 471 -10.90 28.73 -28.80
CA SER A 471 -9.63 28.66 -29.51
C SER A 471 -8.53 29.33 -28.69
N GLU A 472 -7.99 28.63 -27.71
CA GLU A 472 -6.64 28.92 -27.20
C GLU A 472 -5.62 28.16 -28.05
N GLU A 473 -4.60 28.86 -28.54
CA GLU A 473 -3.45 28.26 -29.22
C GLU A 473 -2.72 27.31 -28.27
N ILE A 474 -3.10 26.03 -28.30
CA ILE A 474 -2.30 24.97 -27.70
C ILE A 474 -1.07 24.80 -28.60
N GLY A 475 0.02 25.46 -28.23
CA GLY A 475 1.35 25.15 -28.75
C GLY A 475 1.67 23.70 -28.44
N VAL A 476 1.44 22.81 -29.40
CA VAL A 476 1.99 21.46 -29.38
C VAL A 476 3.48 21.65 -29.70
N ASP A 477 4.33 21.63 -28.68
CA ASP A 477 5.79 21.63 -28.85
C ASP A 477 6.15 20.48 -29.82
N GLY A 478 6.50 20.82 -31.05
CA GLY A 478 6.86 19.81 -32.06
C GLY A 478 6.76 20.17 -33.54
N MET A 479 6.39 21.39 -33.95
CA MET A 479 6.50 21.80 -35.36
C MET A 479 7.02 23.23 -35.49
N GLU A 480 8.32 23.38 -35.70
CA GLU A 480 8.84 24.51 -36.48
C GLU A 480 8.33 24.32 -37.91
N ILE A 481 7.29 25.06 -38.28
CA ILE A 481 6.97 25.28 -39.70
C ILE A 481 7.79 26.48 -40.12
N ASP A 482 8.86 26.20 -40.85
CA ASP A 482 9.74 27.15 -41.50
C ASP A 482 8.88 28.09 -42.38
N SER A 483 8.78 29.35 -41.98
CA SER A 483 8.03 30.36 -42.72
C SER A 483 8.85 30.82 -43.92
N LYS A 484 8.57 30.25 -45.10
CA LYS A 484 8.92 30.84 -46.40
C LYS A 484 7.77 30.73 -47.39
N ALA A 485 7.01 31.82 -47.51
CA ALA A 485 6.70 32.56 -48.74
C ALA A 485 5.53 33.51 -48.48
#